data_AF-A0A0R1KXI4-F1
#
_entry.id   AF-A0A0R1KXI4-F1
#
_cell.length_a   1.000
_cell.length_b   1.000
_cell.length_c   1.000
_cell.angle_alpha   90.00
_cell.angle_beta   90.00
_cell.angle_gamma   90.00
#
_symmetry.space_group_name_H-M   'P 1'
#
loop_
_entity.id
_entity.type
_entity.pdbx_description
1 polymer ?
#
loop_
_entity_poly.entity_id
_entity_poly.type
_entity_poly.pdbx_seq_one_letter_code
_entity_poly.pdbx_strand_id
1 'polypeptide(L)'
;MKKFATMITVASLALPLAFAAPLAVSAATTPVTTAAKTKGTTYNIAKNGAKSFKAKSYHIKKNIPLYKGLIYANGGKVTFTQKGKLTKAVTYKVTRSIKVYKTNSKKTKTFLYVKGYGYVLASQITKGIYMPAD
;
A
#
# COMPACT_ATOMS: atom_id res chain seq x y z
N MET A 1 -25.22 -42.10 -27.99
CA MET A 1 -24.17 -42.91 -28.65
C MET A 1 -23.68 -42.18 -29.90
N LYS A 2 -22.38 -42.27 -30.27
CA LYS A 2 -21.78 -41.81 -31.57
C LYS A 2 -21.86 -40.28 -31.84
N LYS A 3 -21.00 -39.59 -32.62
CA LYS A 3 -19.51 -39.48 -32.76
C LYS A 3 -19.23 -37.94 -32.82
N PHE A 4 -18.05 -37.31 -32.80
CA PHE A 4 -16.59 -37.62 -32.76
C PHE A 4 -15.97 -36.80 -31.58
N ALA A 5 -14.71 -36.85 -31.13
CA ALA A 5 -13.39 -37.34 -31.58
C ALA A 5 -12.51 -36.38 -32.45
N THR A 6 -11.21 -36.33 -32.10
CA THR A 6 -10.02 -35.81 -32.83
C THR A 6 -9.91 -34.30 -33.15
N MET A 7 -9.05 -33.60 -32.40
CA MET A 7 -7.75 -33.11 -32.93
C MET A 7 -6.70 -33.12 -31.80
N ILE A 8 -5.51 -33.63 -32.11
CA ILE A 8 -4.34 -33.63 -31.22
C ILE A 8 -3.21 -32.94 -31.97
N THR A 9 -2.60 -31.92 -31.36
CA THR A 9 -1.40 -31.27 -31.89
C THR A 9 -0.38 -31.14 -30.76
N VAL A 10 0.55 -32.10 -30.69
CA VAL A 10 1.68 -32.06 -29.77
C VAL A 10 2.94 -31.68 -30.56
N ALA A 11 3.49 -30.51 -30.27
CA ALA A 11 4.84 -30.09 -30.66
C ALA A 11 5.50 -29.50 -29.40
N SER A 12 6.17 -30.33 -28.61
CA SER A 12 7.55 -30.82 -28.80
C SER A 12 8.56 -29.91 -28.11
N LEU A 13 9.10 -30.43 -27.02
CA LEU A 13 10.02 -29.82 -26.07
C LEU A 13 11.32 -29.33 -26.75
N ALA A 14 11.62 -28.02 -26.70
CA ALA A 14 12.97 -27.48 -26.90
C ALA A 14 13.07 -26.03 -26.38
N LEU A 15 13.64 -25.82 -25.20
CA LEU A 15 14.07 -24.49 -24.73
C LEU A 15 15.60 -24.46 -24.67
N PRO A 16 16.30 -23.90 -25.67
CA PRO A 16 17.75 -23.80 -25.65
C PRO A 16 18.20 -22.79 -24.58
N LEU A 17 19.02 -23.23 -23.63
CA LEU A 17 19.70 -22.39 -22.65
C LEU A 17 20.87 -21.63 -23.31
N ALA A 18 20.54 -20.68 -24.19
CA ALA A 18 21.51 -19.86 -24.89
C ALA A 18 21.95 -18.66 -24.03
N PHE A 19 23.16 -18.73 -23.47
CA PHE A 19 23.86 -17.56 -22.93
C PHE A 19 24.23 -16.61 -24.09
N ALA A 20 23.56 -15.46 -24.19
CA ALA A 20 23.93 -14.42 -25.15
C ALA A 20 23.63 -13.02 -24.61
N ALA A 21 24.66 -12.19 -24.53
CA ALA A 21 24.60 -10.76 -24.27
C ALA A 21 25.75 -10.06 -25.03
N PRO A 22 25.65 -8.76 -25.33
CA PRO A 22 24.45 -8.00 -25.66
C PRO A 22 24.61 -7.19 -26.97
N LEU A 23 23.54 -7.03 -27.75
CA LEU A 23 23.51 -6.04 -28.85
C LEU A 23 22.21 -5.23 -28.78
N ALA A 24 22.34 -3.92 -28.92
CA ALA A 24 21.23 -2.98 -28.78
C ALA A 24 20.46 -2.82 -30.09
N VAL A 25 19.15 -3.05 -30.06
CA VAL A 25 18.22 -2.72 -31.14
C VAL A 25 17.02 -1.99 -30.55
N SER A 26 16.71 -0.80 -31.07
CA SER A 26 15.62 0.05 -30.58
C SER A 26 14.24 -0.47 -30.97
N ALA A 27 13.74 -1.46 -30.24
CA ALA A 27 12.31 -1.74 -30.18
C ALA A 27 11.68 -0.89 -29.06
N ALA A 28 10.60 -0.16 -29.37
CA ALA A 28 9.89 0.73 -28.44
C ALA A 28 9.05 -0.04 -27.40
N THR A 29 9.70 -0.90 -26.61
CA THR A 29 9.09 -1.54 -25.46
C THR A 29 8.85 -0.49 -24.38
N THR A 30 7.58 -0.28 -24.01
CA THR A 30 7.25 0.56 -22.86
C THR A 30 7.95 -0.02 -21.62
N PRO A 31 8.81 0.74 -20.91
CA PRO A 31 9.59 0.18 -19.83
C PRO A 31 8.65 -0.18 -18.67
N VAL A 32 8.32 -1.48 -18.56
CA VAL A 32 7.61 -2.05 -17.40
C VAL A 32 8.49 -1.84 -16.19
N THR A 33 8.28 -0.70 -15.54
CA THR A 33 9.17 -0.24 -14.48
C THR A 33 8.85 -1.09 -13.26
N THR A 34 9.64 -2.13 -13.02
CA THR A 34 9.51 -3.02 -11.86
C THR A 34 9.67 -2.18 -10.60
N ALA A 35 8.55 -1.66 -10.11
CA ALA A 35 8.53 -0.57 -9.14
C ALA A 35 9.24 -1.02 -7.87
N ALA A 36 10.34 -0.33 -7.54
CA ALA A 36 11.25 -0.71 -6.46
C ALA A 36 10.44 -1.00 -5.18
N LYS A 37 10.48 -2.26 -4.74
CA LYS A 37 9.57 -2.81 -3.72
C LYS A 37 9.82 -2.15 -2.37
N THR A 38 9.15 -1.02 -2.17
CA THR A 38 9.33 -0.14 -1.00
C THR A 38 9.21 -0.96 0.28
N LYS A 39 10.29 -1.03 1.05
CA LYS A 39 10.36 -1.88 2.25
C LYS A 39 9.36 -1.37 3.29
N GLY A 40 8.34 -2.19 3.57
CA GLY A 40 7.34 -1.87 4.60
C GLY A 40 7.96 -1.91 5.99
N THR A 41 7.57 -0.99 6.87
CA THR A 41 8.00 -1.01 8.27
C THR A 41 6.96 -1.73 9.12
N THR A 42 7.35 -2.83 9.76
CA THR A 42 6.51 -3.55 10.73
C THR A 42 6.55 -2.87 12.10
N TYR A 43 5.39 -2.82 12.74
CA TYR A 43 5.17 -2.34 14.11
C TYR A 43 4.27 -3.32 14.87
N ASN A 44 4.39 -3.32 16.20
CA ASN A 44 3.44 -3.98 17.08
C ASN A 44 2.24 -3.05 17.32
N ILE A 45 1.03 -3.60 17.39
CA ILE A 45 -0.18 -2.86 17.73
C ILE A 45 -0.31 -2.80 19.27
N ALA A 46 -0.58 -1.62 19.82
CA ALA A 46 -0.75 -1.45 21.27
C ALA A 46 -2.03 -2.16 21.76
N LYS A 47 -2.07 -2.59 23.03
CA LYS A 47 -3.29 -3.15 23.66
C LYS A 47 -4.46 -2.16 23.50
N ASN A 48 -5.57 -2.62 22.92
CA ASN A 48 -6.74 -1.81 22.53
C ASN A 48 -6.40 -0.59 21.63
N GLY A 49 -5.29 -0.67 20.89
CA GLY A 49 -4.74 0.39 20.06
C GLY A 49 -5.37 0.52 18.67
N ALA A 50 -5.92 -0.56 18.12
CA ALA A 50 -6.74 -0.53 16.91
C ALA A 50 -8.21 -0.23 17.27
N LYS A 51 -8.78 0.85 16.72
CA LYS A 51 -10.17 1.26 16.95
C LYS A 51 -10.83 1.70 15.64
N SER A 52 -12.10 1.37 15.47
CA SER A 52 -12.97 1.86 14.39
C SER A 52 -14.02 2.81 14.96
N PHE A 53 -14.44 3.83 14.20
CA PHE A 53 -15.39 4.85 14.65
C PHE A 53 -16.19 5.48 13.49
N LYS A 54 -17.36 6.07 13.81
CA LYS A 54 -18.16 6.87 12.85
C LYS A 54 -17.28 7.91 12.15
N ALA A 55 -17.44 8.08 10.84
CA ALA A 55 -16.53 8.87 10.01
C ALA A 55 -16.33 10.33 10.49
N LYS A 56 -15.10 10.72 10.78
CA LYS A 56 -14.72 12.07 11.25
C LYS A 56 -14.02 12.85 10.14
N SER A 57 -14.32 14.14 10.03
CA SER A 57 -13.60 15.06 9.13
C SER A 57 -12.18 15.33 9.64
N TYR A 58 -11.21 15.25 8.73
CA TYR A 58 -9.80 15.57 8.94
C TYR A 58 -9.24 16.24 7.68
N HIS A 59 -8.32 17.19 7.82
CA HIS A 59 -7.68 17.86 6.68
C HIS A 59 -6.16 17.82 6.73
N ILE A 60 -5.53 17.94 5.56
CA ILE A 60 -4.08 18.17 5.44
C ILE A 60 -3.83 19.62 5.01
N LYS A 61 -2.77 20.24 5.54
CA LYS A 61 -2.29 21.55 5.07
C LYS A 61 -1.04 21.44 4.17
N LYS A 62 -0.49 20.23 4.03
CA LYS A 62 0.77 19.92 3.32
C LYS A 62 0.62 18.59 2.59
N ASN A 63 1.49 18.27 1.65
CA ASN A 63 1.58 16.93 1.07
C ASN A 63 2.08 15.94 2.14
N ILE A 64 1.42 14.79 2.33
CA ILE A 64 1.78 13.81 3.38
C ILE A 64 1.87 12.37 2.83
N PRO A 65 2.76 11.52 3.36
CA PRO A 65 2.90 10.13 2.90
C PRO A 65 1.66 9.28 3.20
N LEU A 66 1.28 8.46 2.23
CA LEU A 66 0.17 7.49 2.30
C LEU A 66 0.71 6.07 2.41
N TYR A 67 0.22 5.30 3.39
CA TYR A 67 0.66 3.94 3.68
C TYR A 67 -0.44 2.90 3.44
N LYS A 68 -0.12 1.80 2.76
CA LYS A 68 -0.89 0.54 2.82
C LYS A 68 -0.53 -0.16 4.12
N GLY A 69 -1.53 -0.48 4.95
CA GLY A 69 -1.37 -1.25 6.18
C GLY A 69 -1.76 -2.70 5.95
N LEU A 70 -0.85 -3.64 6.22
CA LEU A 70 -1.09 -5.09 6.26
C LEU A 70 -1.08 -5.53 7.74
N ILE A 71 -2.24 -5.92 8.26
CA ILE A 71 -2.36 -6.47 9.62
C ILE A 71 -2.12 -7.99 9.53
N TYR A 72 -1.33 -8.55 10.45
CA TYR A 72 -1.06 -9.98 10.51
C TYR A 72 -2.25 -10.73 11.13
N ALA A 73 -2.46 -12.01 10.78
CA ALA A 73 -3.59 -12.82 11.25
C ALA A 73 -3.81 -12.76 12.77
N ASN A 74 -2.73 -12.86 13.56
CA ASN A 74 -2.77 -12.83 15.03
C ASN A 74 -3.05 -11.43 15.62
N GLY A 75 -3.39 -10.42 14.81
CA GLY A 75 -3.83 -9.07 15.22
C GLY A 75 -2.77 -8.17 15.88
N GLY A 76 -1.71 -8.71 16.49
CA GLY A 76 -0.73 -7.96 17.28
C GLY A 76 0.32 -7.18 16.48
N LYS A 77 0.39 -7.34 15.15
CA LYS A 77 1.40 -6.71 14.28
C LYS A 77 0.77 -6.09 13.03
N VAL A 78 1.36 -5.00 12.53
CA VAL A 78 0.99 -4.35 11.26
C VAL A 78 2.23 -3.85 10.52
N THR A 79 2.30 -4.12 9.22
CA THR A 79 3.32 -3.56 8.32
C THR A 79 2.73 -2.39 7.54
N PHE A 80 3.34 -1.22 7.66
CA PHE A 80 3.01 -0.04 6.86
C PHE A 80 4.02 0.12 5.72
N THR A 81 3.54 -0.04 4.49
CA THR A 81 4.31 0.19 3.26
C THR A 81 3.83 1.48 2.60
N GLN A 82 4.73 2.40 2.27
CA GLN A 82 4.33 3.64 1.59
C GLN A 82 3.82 3.31 0.18
N LYS A 83 2.58 3.72 -0.12
CA LYS A 83 1.92 3.59 -1.43
C LYS A 83 2.08 4.86 -2.28
N GLY A 84 2.26 6.02 -1.64
CA GLY A 84 2.35 7.31 -2.32
C GLY A 84 2.25 8.47 -1.35
N LYS A 85 1.52 9.53 -1.75
CA LYS A 85 1.25 10.73 -0.97
C LYS A 85 -0.19 11.20 -1.15
N LEU A 86 -0.82 11.72 -0.10
CA LEU A 86 -1.97 12.62 -0.24
C LEU A 86 -1.44 14.01 -0.60
N THR A 87 -2.08 14.66 -1.55
CA THR A 87 -1.78 16.02 -2.02
C THR A 87 -3.05 16.85 -2.10
N LYS A 88 -2.89 18.18 -2.19
CA LYS A 88 -3.94 19.21 -2.08
C LYS A 88 -4.50 19.38 -0.66
N ALA A 89 -4.77 20.62 -0.26
CA ALA A 89 -5.37 20.92 1.04
C ALA A 89 -6.88 20.68 1.00
N VAL A 90 -7.32 19.46 1.32
CA VAL A 90 -8.72 19.05 1.26
C VAL A 90 -9.15 18.29 2.52
N THR A 91 -10.47 18.25 2.74
CA THR A 91 -11.08 17.52 3.86
C THR A 91 -11.37 16.07 3.47
N TYR A 92 -10.78 15.13 4.19
CA TYR A 92 -11.03 13.69 4.07
C TYR A 92 -11.88 13.16 5.23
N LYS A 93 -12.38 11.93 5.08
CA LYS A 93 -13.11 11.20 6.13
C LYS A 93 -12.25 10.06 6.68
N VAL A 94 -12.01 10.07 7.99
CA VAL A 94 -11.25 9.05 8.73
C VAL A 94 -12.21 8.16 9.52
N THR A 95 -12.03 6.84 9.46
CA THR A 95 -12.92 5.86 10.12
C THR A 95 -12.22 4.89 11.08
N ARG A 96 -10.88 4.84 11.09
CA ARG A 96 -10.11 3.95 11.98
C ARG A 96 -8.86 4.65 12.50
N SER A 97 -8.41 4.26 13.69
CA SER A 97 -7.09 4.58 14.21
C SER A 97 -6.36 3.32 14.66
N ILE A 98 -5.04 3.29 14.50
CA ILE A 98 -4.18 2.22 15.01
C ILE A 98 -2.99 2.87 15.73
N LYS A 99 -2.96 2.74 17.06
CA LYS A 99 -1.80 3.07 17.88
C LYS A 99 -0.81 1.89 17.85
N VAL A 100 0.43 2.18 17.46
CA VAL A 100 1.50 1.20 17.25
C VAL A 100 2.81 1.62 17.92
N TYR A 101 3.73 0.68 18.09
CA TYR A 101 5.07 0.90 18.61
C TYR A 101 6.08 -0.05 17.92
N LYS A 102 7.37 0.26 17.98
CA LYS A 102 8.43 -0.71 17.64
C LYS A 102 8.84 -1.41 18.94
N THR A 103 9.21 -2.69 18.88
CA THR A 103 9.69 -3.46 20.05
C THR A 103 10.76 -2.69 20.83
N ASN A 104 11.71 -2.08 20.12
CA ASN A 104 12.86 -1.37 20.70
C ASN A 104 12.57 0.12 20.95
N SER A 105 11.31 0.57 21.03
CA SER A 105 10.99 1.99 21.23
C SER A 105 9.71 2.24 22.03
N LYS A 106 9.85 2.91 23.17
CA LYS A 106 8.73 3.37 24.03
C LYS A 106 7.86 4.45 23.37
N LYS A 107 8.25 5.03 22.23
CA LYS A 107 7.50 6.08 21.52
C LYS A 107 6.39 5.45 20.66
N THR A 108 5.14 5.53 21.11
CA THR A 108 3.99 5.12 20.28
C THR A 108 3.74 6.11 19.13
N LYS A 109 3.30 5.60 17.99
CA LYS A 109 2.78 6.39 16.85
C LYS A 109 1.32 6.01 16.61
N THR A 110 0.49 6.96 16.17
CA THR A 110 -0.89 6.67 15.76
C THR A 110 -1.03 6.86 14.26
N PHE A 111 -1.54 5.84 13.58
CA PHE A 111 -1.92 5.91 12.17
C PHE A 111 -3.44 6.03 12.06
N LEU A 112 -3.93 6.85 11.13
CA LEU A 112 -5.34 7.10 10.88
C LEU A 112 -5.71 6.57 9.49
N TYR A 113 -6.79 5.79 9.38
CA TYR A 113 -7.28 5.28 8.11
C TYR A 113 -8.23 6.27 7.44
N VAL A 114 -7.80 6.81 6.31
CA VAL A 114 -8.57 7.67 5.42
C VAL A 114 -9.39 6.78 4.47
N LYS A 115 -10.73 6.88 4.51
CA LYS A 115 -11.65 6.03 3.75
C LYS A 115 -11.34 6.13 2.25
N GLY A 116 -11.06 4.99 1.61
CA GLY A 116 -10.74 4.88 0.18
C GLY A 116 -9.25 5.03 -0.18
N TYR A 117 -8.42 5.62 0.68
CA TYR A 117 -7.01 5.91 0.36
C TYR A 117 -6.03 4.96 1.07
N GLY A 118 -6.12 4.84 2.40
CA GLY A 118 -5.11 4.13 3.20
C GLY A 118 -4.81 4.82 4.53
N TYR A 119 -3.66 4.53 5.12
CA TYR A 119 -3.24 5.05 6.43
C TYR A 119 -2.30 6.25 6.31
N VAL A 120 -2.44 7.22 7.21
CA VAL A 120 -1.55 8.37 7.36
C VAL A 120 -1.13 8.54 8.83
N LEU A 121 -0.02 9.23 9.12
CA LEU A 121 0.36 9.54 10.50
C LEU A 121 -0.56 10.61 11.09
N ALA A 122 -1.08 10.38 12.30
CA ALA A 122 -1.93 11.34 13.02
C ALA A 122 -1.23 12.70 13.22
N SER A 123 0.10 12.70 13.39
CA SER A 123 0.93 13.91 13.53
C SER A 123 1.03 14.76 12.26
N GLN A 124 0.47 14.31 11.13
CA GLN A 124 0.56 14.98 9.82
C GLN A 124 -0.83 15.42 9.29
N ILE A 125 -1.91 15.14 10.01
CA ILE A 125 -3.28 15.43 9.58
C ILE A 125 -4.11 16.02 10.74
N THR A 126 -4.76 17.15 10.50
CA THR A 126 -5.49 17.90 11.52
C THR A 126 -6.95 17.47 11.58
N LYS A 127 -7.52 17.32 12.77
CA LYS A 127 -8.95 17.04 12.97
C LYS A 127 -9.77 18.29 12.62
N GLY A 128 -10.86 18.12 11.87
CA GLY A 128 -11.73 19.21 11.44
C GLY A 128 -11.87 19.30 9.93
N ILE A 129 -12.66 20.27 9.47
CA ILE A 129 -12.79 20.64 8.05
C ILE A 129 -11.61 21.55 7.68
N TYR A 130 -11.15 21.51 6.44
CA TYR A 130 -10.23 22.53 5.93
C TYR A 130 -11.01 23.82 5.68
N MET A 131 -10.59 24.90 6.33
CA MET A 131 -10.99 26.26 6.00
C MET A 131 -9.74 26.97 5.48
N PRO A 132 -9.78 27.65 4.33
CA PRO A 132 -8.80 28.69 4.05
C PRO A 132 -8.89 29.76 5.15
N ALA A 133 -7.78 30.45 5.41
CA ALA A 133 -7.88 31.78 5.97
C ALA A 133 -8.20 32.71 4.80
N ASP A 134 -9.11 33.65 5.04
CA ASP A 134 -9.36 34.83 4.21
C ASP A 134 -8.18 35.81 4.40
#